data_AF-A0A3M6VBG7-F1
#
_entry.id   AF-A0A3M6VBG7-F1
#
_cell.length_a   1.000
_cell.length_b   1.000
_cell.length_c   1.000
_cell.angle_alpha   90.00
_cell.angle_beta   90.00
_cell.angle_gamma   90.00
#
_symmetry.space_group_name_H-M   'P 1'
#
loop_
_entity.id
_entity.type
_entity.pdbx_description
1 polymer ?
#
loop_
_entity_poly.entity_id
_entity_poly.type
_entity_poly.pdbx_seq_one_letter_code
_entity_poly.pdbx_strand_id
1 'polypeptide(L)'
;MRLVVDTDAGADDAVAILMALHAFSNDDQVVGITTVFGNVDVHQANHNVAQYVDKLQKIETFRTAKHFFNVLHSIIKAAGRSNIPVFSGASKAIVASVSEEKWEGHGLDGLGGESGKVEASLTTARRNEAVHALIDLAHKHSGELVIAAVGSLTNIALAFCWTQTSCRM
;
A
#
# COMPACT_ATOMS: atom_id res chain seq x y z
N MET A 1 7.61 -17.99 4.09
CA MET A 1 6.49 -17.01 4.09
C MET A 1 7.01 -15.69 3.54
N ARG A 2 6.26 -15.11 2.60
CA ARG A 2 6.57 -13.85 1.91
C ARG A 2 5.32 -12.98 1.93
N LEU A 3 5.42 -11.76 2.41
CA LEU A 3 4.29 -10.84 2.60
C LEU A 3 4.24 -9.81 1.48
N VAL A 4 3.06 -9.64 0.89
CA VAL A 4 2.69 -8.46 0.10
C VAL A 4 1.53 -7.74 0.81
N VAL A 5 1.58 -6.42 0.89
CA VAL A 5 0.52 -5.61 1.51
C VAL A 5 -0.27 -4.90 0.42
N ASP A 6 -1.58 -5.09 0.37
CA ASP A 6 -2.50 -4.41 -0.56
C ASP A 6 -3.34 -3.39 0.20
N THR A 7 -3.18 -2.10 -0.10
CA THR A 7 -3.59 -0.99 0.77
C THR A 7 -4.21 0.18 0.01
N ASP A 8 -5.13 0.91 0.65
CA ASP A 8 -5.62 2.20 0.15
C ASP A 8 -4.95 3.42 0.82
N ALA A 9 -3.93 3.17 1.63
CA ALA A 9 -3.05 4.14 2.28
C ALA A 9 -3.78 5.19 3.14
N GLY A 10 -4.74 4.72 3.94
CA GLY A 10 -5.27 5.45 5.08
C GLY A 10 -4.27 5.55 6.24
N ALA A 11 -4.68 6.27 7.29
CA ALA A 11 -3.85 6.48 8.48
C ALA A 11 -3.57 5.17 9.25
N ASP A 12 -4.54 4.26 9.30
CA ASP A 12 -4.40 2.93 9.88
C ASP A 12 -3.55 1.99 9.01
N ASP A 13 -3.64 2.08 7.69
CA ASP A 13 -2.73 1.37 6.78
C ASP A 13 -1.26 1.74 7.01
N ALA A 14 -0.99 3.02 7.26
CA ALA A 14 0.37 3.49 7.55
C ALA A 14 0.94 2.75 8.78
N VAL A 15 0.12 2.59 9.83
CA VAL A 15 0.51 1.85 11.03
C VAL A 15 0.70 0.36 10.72
N ALA A 16 -0.21 -0.25 9.95
CA ALA A 16 -0.13 -1.65 9.58
C ALA A 16 1.13 -1.98 8.76
N ILE A 17 1.47 -1.14 7.77
CA ILE A 17 2.69 -1.28 6.97
C ILE A 17 3.91 -1.17 7.88
N LEU A 18 3.97 -0.15 8.74
CA LEU A 18 5.08 0.06 9.66
C LEU A 18 5.26 -1.14 10.61
N MET A 19 4.17 -1.66 11.18
CA MET A 19 4.18 -2.86 12.02
C MET A 19 4.69 -4.08 11.25
N ALA A 20 4.25 -4.28 10.01
CA ALA A 20 4.74 -5.37 9.17
C ALA A 20 6.24 -5.25 8.90
N LEU A 21 6.74 -4.06 8.55
CA LEU A 21 8.16 -3.83 8.31
C LEU A 21 9.02 -4.10 9.57
N HIS A 22 8.52 -3.74 10.74
CA HIS A 22 9.19 -4.01 12.01
C HIS A 22 9.17 -5.50 12.39
N ALA A 23 8.01 -6.15 12.28
CA ALA A 23 7.83 -7.55 12.66
C ALA A 23 8.59 -8.53 11.74
N PHE A 24 8.63 -8.22 10.44
CA PHE A 24 9.34 -9.01 9.45
C PHE A 24 10.72 -8.41 9.23
N SER A 25 11.67 -8.68 10.13
CA SER A 25 12.98 -8.01 10.18
C SER A 25 13.91 -8.30 8.99
N ASN A 26 13.66 -9.35 8.19
CA ASN A 26 14.49 -9.69 7.03
C ASN A 26 14.01 -8.97 5.75
N ASP A 27 14.95 -8.47 4.96
CA ASP A 27 14.68 -7.69 3.74
C ASP A 27 13.91 -8.45 2.65
N ASP A 28 13.86 -9.78 2.75
CA ASP A 28 13.23 -10.64 1.77
C ASP A 28 11.82 -11.11 2.19
N GLN A 29 11.36 -10.74 3.40
CA GLN A 29 10.06 -11.14 3.91
C GLN A 29 8.92 -10.26 3.42
N VAL A 30 9.11 -8.94 3.35
CA VAL A 30 8.11 -8.03 2.75
C VAL A 30 8.51 -7.77 1.31
N VAL A 31 7.83 -8.42 0.38
CA VAL A 31 8.25 -8.52 -1.03
C VAL A 31 7.62 -7.45 -1.94
N GLY A 32 6.67 -6.69 -1.43
CA GLY A 32 6.07 -5.58 -2.16
C GLY A 32 4.89 -4.95 -1.44
N ILE A 33 4.51 -3.76 -1.91
CA ILE A 33 3.29 -3.05 -1.51
C ILE A 33 2.50 -2.76 -2.79
N THR A 34 1.21 -3.06 -2.78
CA THR A 34 0.28 -2.74 -3.86
C THR A 34 -0.73 -1.73 -3.36
N THR A 35 -1.07 -0.73 -4.19
CA THR A 35 -2.06 0.29 -3.82
C THR A 35 -3.38 0.07 -4.56
N VAL A 36 -4.48 0.46 -3.92
CA VAL A 36 -5.83 0.41 -4.48
C VAL A 36 -6.61 1.65 -4.04
N PHE A 37 -7.68 2.00 -4.75
CA PHE A 37 -8.62 3.03 -4.29
C PHE A 37 -9.37 2.57 -3.01
N GLY A 38 -9.79 3.56 -2.21
CA GLY A 38 -10.62 3.38 -1.02
C GLY A 38 -10.75 4.69 -0.25
N ASN A 39 -10.17 4.75 0.95
CA ASN A 39 -10.03 5.96 1.79
C ASN A 39 -9.59 7.18 0.99
N VAL A 40 -8.61 6.98 0.10
CA VAL A 40 -8.21 7.95 -0.91
C VAL A 40 -8.27 7.36 -2.32
N ASP A 41 -8.19 8.20 -3.34
CA ASP A 41 -8.00 7.67 -4.70
C ASP A 41 -6.61 7.03 -4.82
N VAL A 42 -6.43 6.15 -5.80
CA VAL A 42 -5.19 5.38 -5.94
C VAL A 42 -3.95 6.25 -6.18
N HIS A 43 -4.08 7.46 -6.74
CA HIS A 43 -2.94 8.35 -6.94
C HIS A 43 -2.48 8.95 -5.62
N GLN A 44 -3.43 9.40 -4.79
CA GLN A 44 -3.13 9.81 -3.42
C GLN A 44 -2.59 8.62 -2.60
N ALA A 45 -3.11 7.42 -2.79
CA ALA A 45 -2.58 6.23 -2.10
C ALA A 45 -1.12 5.95 -2.46
N ASN A 46 -0.76 6.02 -3.74
CA ASN A 46 0.62 5.94 -4.21
C ASN A 46 1.51 7.00 -3.55
N HIS A 47 1.02 8.24 -3.48
CA HIS A 47 1.76 9.33 -2.87
C HIS A 47 2.00 9.09 -1.37
N ASN A 48 0.97 8.68 -0.64
CA ASN A 48 1.04 8.36 0.78
C ASN A 48 2.04 7.23 1.05
N VAL A 49 1.96 6.11 0.30
CA VAL A 49 2.92 5.00 0.44
C VAL A 49 4.35 5.42 0.12
N ALA A 50 4.55 6.22 -0.92
CA ALA A 50 5.87 6.76 -1.23
C ALA A 50 6.42 7.63 -0.08
N GLN A 51 5.56 8.44 0.55
CA GLN A 51 5.95 9.19 1.74
C GLN A 51 6.27 8.27 2.93
N TYR A 52 5.54 7.18 3.15
CA TYR A 52 5.84 6.24 4.24
C TYR A 52 7.25 5.66 4.06
N VAL A 53 7.56 5.19 2.85
CA VAL A 53 8.84 4.59 2.51
C VAL A 53 9.98 5.62 2.52
N ASP A 54 9.75 6.86 2.08
CA ASP A 54 10.76 7.93 2.09
C ASP A 54 11.00 8.53 3.49
N LYS A 55 9.94 8.75 4.29
CA LYS A 55 10.09 9.25 5.67
C LYS A 55 10.84 8.25 6.54
N LEU A 56 10.67 6.94 6.32
CA LEU A 56 11.48 5.90 6.95
C LEU A 56 13.00 6.09 6.73
N GLN A 57 13.42 6.75 5.64
CA GLN A 57 14.83 6.98 5.32
C GLN A 57 15.43 8.21 6.02
N LYS A 58 14.60 9.16 6.48
CA LYS A 58 15.04 10.51 6.92
C LYS A 58 14.90 10.77 8.43
N ILE A 59 14.36 9.81 9.19
CA ILE A 59 14.08 9.98 10.63
C ILE A 59 15.32 9.68 11.50
N GLU A 60 16.39 10.46 11.30
CA GLU A 60 17.42 10.64 12.34
C GLU A 60 17.06 11.76 13.34
N THR A 61 16.02 12.57 13.08
CA THR A 61 15.90 13.91 13.70
C THR A 61 14.47 14.35 14.10
N PHE A 62 13.67 13.56 14.84
CA PHE A 62 12.43 14.10 15.42
C PHE A 62 12.25 13.74 16.90
N ARG A 63 12.36 14.74 17.78
CA ARG A 63 12.45 14.58 19.24
C ARG A 63 11.27 15.16 20.04
N THR A 64 10.15 15.53 19.41
CA THR A 64 9.14 16.36 20.10
C THR A 64 7.67 16.07 19.76
N ALA A 65 7.15 14.87 20.06
CA ALA A 65 5.74 14.61 20.36
C ALA A 65 5.61 13.25 21.10
N LYS A 66 5.21 13.23 22.38
CA LYS A 66 5.85 12.34 23.36
C LYS A 66 5.19 10.97 23.66
N HIS A 67 4.14 10.49 22.98
CA HIS A 67 3.64 9.11 23.27
C HIS A 67 3.17 8.31 22.05
N PHE A 68 2.29 8.84 21.19
CA PHE A 68 1.85 8.12 19.97
C PHE A 68 3.01 7.99 18.95
N PHE A 69 3.84 9.02 18.87
CA PHE A 69 5.04 9.07 18.03
C PHE A 69 6.18 8.18 18.53
N ASN A 70 6.25 7.78 19.81
CA ASN A 70 7.39 6.97 20.28
C ASN A 70 7.31 5.53 19.78
N VAL A 71 6.10 4.97 19.67
CA VAL A 71 5.88 3.65 19.07
C VAL A 71 6.13 3.75 17.57
N LEU A 72 5.56 4.75 16.91
CA LEU A 72 5.76 5.00 15.47
C LEU A 72 7.25 5.22 15.14
N HIS A 73 7.97 6.04 15.91
CA HIS A 73 9.39 6.34 15.75
C HIS A 73 10.29 5.13 16.07
N SER A 74 9.92 4.26 17.02
CA SER A 74 10.65 3.01 17.29
C SER A 74 10.44 1.96 16.19
N ILE A 75 9.23 1.90 15.63
CA ILE A 75 8.88 1.04 14.50
C ILE A 75 9.58 1.53 13.22
N ILE A 76 9.56 2.84 12.97
CA ILE A 76 10.20 3.51 11.83
C ILE A 76 11.73 3.35 11.87
N LYS A 77 12.37 3.53 13.03
CA LYS A 77 13.83 3.37 13.18
C LYS A 77 14.28 1.93 12.90
N ALA A 78 13.42 0.94 13.19
CA ALA A 78 13.70 -0.47 12.89
C ALA A 78 13.47 -0.83 11.42
N ALA A 79 12.67 -0.05 10.70
CA ALA A 79 12.19 -0.34 9.36
C ALA A 79 12.97 0.39 8.24
N GLY A 80 14.24 0.78 8.48
CA GLY A 80 15.15 1.48 7.54
C GLY A 80 15.48 0.71 6.26
N ARG A 81 14.45 0.29 5.52
CA ARG A 81 14.49 -0.51 4.31
C ARG A 81 14.14 0.35 3.12
N SER A 82 15.07 0.46 2.20
CA SER A 82 15.02 1.42 1.11
C SER A 82 14.58 0.84 -0.24
N ASN A 83 14.19 -0.44 -0.32
CA ASN A 83 14.02 -1.10 -1.62
C ASN A 83 12.76 -1.97 -1.76
N ILE A 84 11.67 -1.62 -1.06
CA ILE A 84 10.41 -2.34 -1.19
C ILE A 84 9.66 -1.80 -2.41
N PRO A 85 9.37 -2.64 -3.42
CA PRO A 85 8.69 -2.16 -4.61
C PRO A 85 7.23 -1.81 -4.30
N VAL A 86 6.79 -0.67 -4.81
CA VAL A 86 5.39 -0.19 -4.71
C VAL A 86 4.77 -0.25 -6.09
N PHE A 87 3.61 -0.89 -6.21
CA PHE A 87 2.91 -1.08 -7.48
C PHE A 87 1.52 -0.46 -7.43
N SER A 88 1.18 0.33 -8.45
CA SER A 88 -0.13 0.99 -8.52
C SER A 88 -1.21 0.07 -9.08
N GLY A 89 -2.36 0.03 -8.42
CA GLY A 89 -3.48 -0.84 -8.78
C GLY A 89 -4.72 -0.11 -9.28
N ALA A 90 -5.88 -0.69 -8.99
CA ALA A 90 -7.16 -0.23 -9.50
C ALA A 90 -7.57 1.13 -8.90
N SER A 91 -8.08 2.02 -9.75
CA SER A 91 -8.60 3.33 -9.35
C SER A 91 -10.09 3.34 -9.01
N LYS A 92 -10.80 2.24 -9.26
CA LYS A 92 -12.24 2.13 -9.04
C LYS A 92 -12.68 0.67 -8.87
N ALA A 93 -13.86 0.48 -8.28
CA ALA A 93 -14.47 -0.84 -8.10
C ALA A 93 -14.76 -1.52 -9.45
N ILE A 94 -14.78 -2.86 -9.45
CA ILE A 94 -15.17 -3.66 -10.62
C ILE A 94 -16.64 -3.36 -11.01
N VAL A 95 -17.51 -3.16 -10.01
CA VAL A 95 -18.93 -2.84 -10.21
C VAL A 95 -19.18 -1.43 -9.69
N ALA A 96 -19.69 -0.57 -10.56
CA ALA A 96 -19.78 0.89 -10.37
C ALA A 96 -20.87 1.37 -9.38
N SER A 97 -21.51 0.48 -8.62
CA SER A 97 -22.73 0.80 -7.85
C SER A 97 -22.49 1.22 -6.39
N VAL A 98 -21.25 1.41 -5.96
CA VAL A 98 -20.96 1.90 -4.61
C VAL A 98 -20.98 3.42 -4.64
N SER A 99 -21.87 4.04 -3.87
CA SER A 99 -21.90 5.50 -3.71
C SER A 99 -20.54 6.00 -3.24
N GLU A 100 -20.00 7.02 -3.91
CA GLU A 100 -18.76 7.72 -3.53
C GLU A 100 -18.94 8.60 -2.27
N GLU A 101 -19.80 8.20 -1.34
CA GLU A 101 -19.97 8.91 -0.08
C GLU A 101 -18.73 8.63 0.77
N LYS A 102 -17.70 9.45 0.53
CA LYS A 102 -16.39 9.33 1.14
C LYS A 102 -16.49 9.82 2.58
N TRP A 103 -16.26 8.92 3.51
CA TRP A 103 -16.13 9.30 4.92
C TRP A 103 -14.86 10.13 5.10
N GLU A 104 -15.00 11.41 5.45
CA GLU A 104 -13.87 12.35 5.62
C GLU A 104 -13.05 12.12 6.91
N GLY A 105 -13.29 11.02 7.64
CA GLY A 105 -12.65 10.74 8.93
C GLY A 105 -11.13 10.67 8.90
N HIS A 106 -10.53 10.44 7.73
CA HIS A 106 -9.08 10.42 7.51
C HIS A 106 -8.55 11.72 6.87
N GLY A 107 -9.35 12.76 6.71
CA GLY A 107 -8.98 13.97 5.97
C GLY A 107 -8.93 13.77 4.45
N LEU A 108 -8.82 14.87 3.70
CA LEU A 108 -8.88 14.86 2.23
C LEU A 108 -7.70 14.14 1.56
N ASP A 109 -6.61 13.93 2.29
CA ASP A 109 -5.39 13.24 1.86
C ASP A 109 -5.23 11.84 2.47
N GLY A 110 -6.20 11.38 3.27
CA GLY A 110 -6.17 10.08 3.96
C GLY A 110 -5.27 10.04 5.21
N LEU A 111 -4.61 11.15 5.56
CA LEU A 111 -3.65 11.24 6.67
C LEU A 111 -3.88 12.47 7.57
N GLY A 112 -5.10 12.99 7.60
CA GLY A 112 -5.50 14.11 8.45
C GLY A 112 -4.97 15.48 7.99
N GLY A 113 -4.50 15.61 6.75
CA GLY A 113 -3.94 16.83 6.17
C GLY A 113 -2.41 16.92 6.17
N GLU A 114 -1.71 15.92 6.69
CA GLU A 114 -0.25 15.91 6.86
C GLU A 114 0.54 15.56 5.59
N SER A 115 -0.04 14.81 4.65
CA SER A 115 0.65 14.49 3.38
C SER A 115 0.35 15.52 2.30
N GLY A 116 -0.76 16.24 2.43
CA GLY A 116 -1.26 17.15 1.42
C GLY A 116 -1.99 16.41 0.30
N LYS A 117 -2.97 17.09 -0.30
CA LYS A 117 -3.71 16.53 -1.43
C LYS A 117 -2.89 16.66 -2.71
N VAL A 118 -2.72 15.54 -3.41
CA VAL A 118 -2.07 15.50 -4.71
C VAL A 118 -3.16 15.37 -5.76
N GLU A 119 -3.12 16.23 -6.78
CA GLU A 119 -3.97 16.01 -7.95
C GLU A 119 -3.54 14.72 -8.65
N ALA A 120 -4.50 13.97 -9.18
CA ALA A 120 -4.21 12.80 -9.99
C ALA A 120 -3.34 13.21 -11.18
N SER A 121 -2.02 13.16 -11.01
CA SER A 121 -1.09 13.42 -12.08
C SER A 121 -1.26 12.31 -13.09
N LEU A 122 -1.45 12.67 -14.36
CA LEU A 122 -1.52 11.79 -15.52
C LEU A 122 -0.17 11.11 -15.79
N THR A 123 0.59 10.74 -14.75
CA THR A 123 1.79 9.96 -14.90
C THR A 123 1.42 8.61 -15.46
N THR A 124 2.17 8.21 -16.47
CA THR A 124 2.15 6.95 -17.20
C THR A 124 2.52 5.76 -16.31
N ALA A 125 1.90 5.61 -15.14
CA ALA A 125 1.87 4.33 -14.45
C ALA A 125 1.23 3.33 -15.41
N ARG A 126 1.90 2.22 -15.72
CA ARG A 126 1.28 1.23 -16.60
C ARG A 126 -0.02 0.79 -15.93
N ARG A 127 -1.10 0.68 -16.70
CA ARG A 127 -2.38 0.22 -16.14
C ARG A 127 -2.16 -1.12 -15.42
N ASN A 128 -2.61 -1.20 -14.17
CA ASN A 128 -2.69 -2.41 -13.35
C ASN A 128 -1.34 -3.08 -13.02
N GLU A 129 -0.27 -2.31 -12.76
CA GLU A 129 1.00 -2.86 -12.28
C GLU A 129 0.84 -3.73 -11.02
N ALA A 130 -0.05 -3.34 -10.10
CA ALA A 130 -0.34 -4.15 -8.90
C ALA A 130 -0.92 -5.52 -9.24
N VAL A 131 -1.86 -5.61 -10.18
CA VAL A 131 -2.50 -6.88 -10.55
C VAL A 131 -1.47 -7.85 -11.14
N HIS A 132 -0.62 -7.35 -12.04
CA HIS A 132 0.46 -8.14 -12.62
C HIS A 132 1.49 -8.54 -11.56
N ALA A 133 1.89 -7.60 -10.69
CA ALA A 133 2.81 -7.89 -9.61
C ALA A 133 2.28 -8.95 -8.64
N LEU A 134 0.99 -8.93 -8.29
CA LEU A 134 0.37 -9.96 -7.45
C LEU A 134 0.46 -11.34 -8.11
N ILE A 135 0.19 -11.44 -9.41
CA ILE A 135 0.29 -12.70 -10.17
C ILE A 135 1.75 -13.18 -10.20
N ASP A 136 2.69 -12.30 -10.52
CA ASP A 136 4.11 -12.64 -10.62
C ASP A 136 4.69 -13.06 -9.26
N LEU A 137 4.36 -12.34 -8.19
CA LEU A 137 4.75 -12.68 -6.82
C LEU A 137 4.12 -14.00 -6.36
N ALA A 138 2.87 -14.27 -6.72
CA ALA A 138 2.20 -15.53 -6.37
C ALA A 138 2.86 -16.73 -7.04
N HIS A 139 3.25 -16.61 -8.31
CA HIS A 139 4.03 -17.65 -8.99
C HIS A 139 5.42 -17.80 -8.38
N LYS A 140 6.13 -16.68 -8.17
CA LYS A 140 7.50 -16.66 -7.63
C LYS A 140 7.59 -17.25 -6.21
N HIS A 141 6.55 -17.05 -5.40
CA HIS A 141 6.50 -17.46 -4.01
C HIS A 141 5.35 -18.45 -3.74
N SER A 142 5.14 -19.40 -4.67
CA SER A 142 4.07 -20.40 -4.59
C SER A 142 4.10 -21.18 -3.27
N GLY A 143 2.94 -21.27 -2.61
CA GLY A 143 2.79 -21.91 -1.30
C GLY A 143 3.34 -21.10 -0.12
N GLU A 144 3.99 -19.96 -0.36
CA GLU A 144 4.59 -19.12 0.68
C GLU A 144 4.08 -17.68 0.72
N LEU A 145 3.49 -17.18 -0.38
CA LEU A 145 2.97 -15.83 -0.45
C LEU A 145 1.75 -15.67 0.46
N VAL A 146 1.80 -14.65 1.30
CA VAL A 146 0.70 -14.16 2.13
C VAL A 146 0.38 -12.75 1.66
N ILE A 147 -0.91 -12.50 1.43
CA ILE A 147 -1.42 -11.19 1.03
C ILE A 147 -2.15 -10.60 2.25
N ALA A 148 -1.64 -9.49 2.79
CA ALA A 148 -2.38 -8.68 3.76
C ALA A 148 -3.19 -7.64 2.99
N ALA A 149 -4.48 -7.93 2.78
CA ALA A 149 -5.40 -7.01 2.12
C ALA A 149 -6.05 -6.10 3.16
N VAL A 150 -5.54 -4.88 3.25
CA VAL A 150 -6.03 -3.83 4.16
C VAL A 150 -6.83 -2.74 3.42
N GLY A 151 -6.73 -2.68 2.09
CA GLY A 151 -7.61 -1.89 1.22
C GLY A 151 -8.75 -2.69 0.57
N SER A 152 -9.40 -2.13 -0.46
CA SER A 152 -10.44 -2.85 -1.21
C SER A 152 -9.87 -4.07 -1.97
N LEU A 153 -10.61 -5.17 -2.04
CA LEU A 153 -10.16 -6.43 -2.67
C LEU A 153 -10.07 -6.38 -4.21
N THR A 154 -10.13 -5.20 -4.81
CA THR A 154 -10.27 -5.01 -6.26
C THR A 154 -9.06 -5.55 -7.02
N ASN A 155 -7.84 -5.29 -6.54
CA ASN A 155 -6.62 -5.80 -7.17
C ASN A 155 -6.58 -7.33 -7.16
N ILE A 156 -6.93 -7.94 -6.02
CA ILE A 156 -6.94 -9.39 -5.82
C ILE A 156 -8.00 -10.02 -6.73
N ALA A 157 -9.21 -9.48 -6.75
CA ALA A 157 -10.28 -9.95 -7.62
C ALA A 157 -9.88 -9.90 -9.10
N LEU A 158 -9.25 -8.80 -9.55
CA LEU A 158 -8.73 -8.68 -10.92
C LEU A 158 -7.63 -9.71 -11.22
N ALA A 159 -6.75 -10.01 -10.26
CA ALA A 159 -5.71 -11.02 -10.43
C ALA A 159 -6.29 -12.43 -10.63
N PHE A 160 -7.35 -12.78 -9.88
CA PHE A 160 -8.08 -14.02 -10.09
C PHE A 160 -8.78 -14.07 -11.45
N CYS A 161 -9.42 -12.97 -11.89
CA CYS A 161 -10.06 -12.92 -13.20
C CYS A 161 -9.04 -13.09 -14.34
N TRP A 162 -7.89 -12.41 -14.24
CA TRP A 162 -6.85 -12.44 -15.27
C TRP A 162 -6.27 -13.84 -15.48
N THR A 163 -5.93 -14.53 -14.38
CA THR A 163 -5.37 -15.88 -14.42
C THR A 163 -6.33 -16.91 -15.03
N GLN A 164 -7.64 -16.78 -14.79
CA GLN A 164 -8.65 -17.66 -15.40
C GLN A 164 -8.78 -17.47 -16.91
N THR A 165 -8.66 -16.24 -17.41
CA THR A 165 -8.70 -15.96 -18.85
C THR A 165 -7.43 -16.41 -19.57
N SER A 166 -6.26 -16.28 -18.93
CA SER A 166 -4.99 -16.73 -19.53
C SER A 166 -4.81 -18.24 -19.55
N CYS A 167 -5.43 -18.99 -18.63
CA CYS A 167 -5.45 -20.48 -18.69
C CYS A 167 -6.43 -21.07 -19.72
N ARG A 168 -7.21 -20.23 -20.42
CA ARG A 168 -8.20 -20.66 -21.43
C ARG A 168 -7.77 -20.43 -22.88
N MET A 169 -6.52 -20.07 -23.14
CA MET A 169 -5.88 -20.07 -24.47
C MET A 169 -4.81 -21.14 -24.53
#